data_AF-A0A3S1TDR4-F1
#
_entry.id   AF-A0A3S1TDR4-F1
#
_cell.length_a   1.000
_cell.length_b   1.000
_cell.length_c   1.000
_cell.angle_alpha   90.00
_cell.angle_beta   90.00
_cell.angle_gamma   90.00
#
_symmetry.space_group_name_H-M   'P 1'
#
loop_
_entity.id
_entity.type
_entity.pdbx_description
1 polymer ?
#
loop_
_entity_poly.entity_id
_entity_poly.type
_entity_poly.pdbx_seq_one_letter_code
_entity_poly.pdbx_strand_id
1 'polypeptide(L)'
;MSLIAQAFDSRQWSVIASASAKAAIVAVALPLAACGAGGFSLGKAEVDRSILTSSTSASAAPASLDRDSDQTTIGNAVSSADIEQLGGQAVPWANAGTSSRGSITDLAELKDTGQTCRR
;
A
#
# COMPACT_ATOMS: atom_id res chain seq x y z
N MET A 1 -79.60 8.15 16.84
CA MET A 1 -78.17 7.77 16.92
C MET A 1 -77.53 8.17 15.60
N SER A 2 -76.71 9.23 15.59
CA SER A 2 -76.32 9.97 14.38
C SER A 2 -75.29 9.24 13.51
N LEU A 3 -75.67 8.92 12.27
CA LEU A 3 -74.82 8.26 11.25
C LEU A 3 -73.66 9.15 10.76
N ILE A 4 -73.80 10.47 10.84
CA ILE A 4 -72.82 11.45 10.36
C ILE A 4 -71.58 11.60 11.26
N ALA A 5 -71.65 11.21 12.54
CA ALA A 5 -70.50 11.26 13.45
C ALA A 5 -69.50 10.11 13.21
N GLN A 6 -70.00 8.94 12.78
CA GLN A 6 -69.19 7.73 12.58
C GLN A 6 -68.34 7.78 11.29
N ALA A 7 -68.77 8.56 10.30
CA ALA A 7 -68.07 8.70 9.03
C ALA A 7 -66.81 9.59 9.13
N PHE A 8 -66.78 10.57 10.03
CA PHE A 8 -65.60 11.41 10.25
C PHE A 8 -64.54 10.68 11.10
N ASP A 9 -64.98 9.98 12.14
CA ASP A 9 -64.10 9.25 13.07
C ASP A 9 -63.36 8.10 12.36
N SER A 10 -64.07 7.33 11.53
CA SER A 10 -63.48 6.24 10.72
C SER A 10 -62.48 6.73 9.67
N ARG A 11 -62.71 7.90 9.08
CA ARG A 11 -61.81 8.50 8.08
C ARG A 11 -60.54 9.03 8.71
N GLN A 12 -60.62 9.66 9.89
CA GLN A 12 -59.45 10.13 10.63
C GLN A 12 -58.60 8.97 11.14
N TRP A 13 -59.24 7.90 11.65
CA TRP A 13 -58.54 6.68 12.06
C TRP A 13 -57.83 6.00 10.88
N SER A 14 -58.47 5.91 9.71
CA SER A 14 -57.87 5.33 8.50
C SER A 14 -56.63 6.11 8.03
N VAL A 15 -56.63 7.44 8.12
CA VAL A 15 -55.47 8.28 7.76
C VAL A 15 -54.33 8.11 8.76
N ILE A 16 -54.61 8.06 10.07
CA ILE A 16 -53.59 7.86 11.12
C ILE A 16 -53.01 6.44 11.03
N ALA A 17 -53.85 5.43 10.80
CA ALA A 17 -53.42 4.04 10.62
C ALA A 17 -52.62 3.83 9.32
N SER A 18 -52.96 4.55 8.25
CA SER A 18 -52.21 4.54 6.99
C SER A 18 -50.85 5.23 7.13
N ALA A 19 -50.80 6.36 7.85
CA ALA A 19 -49.56 7.06 8.14
C ALA A 19 -48.61 6.23 9.02
N SER A 20 -49.15 5.51 10.02
CA SER A 20 -48.36 4.61 10.88
C SER A 20 -47.88 3.36 10.13
N ALA A 21 -48.70 2.79 9.26
CA ALA A 21 -48.29 1.68 8.40
C ALA A 21 -47.16 2.08 7.43
N LYS A 22 -47.27 3.25 6.79
CA LYS A 22 -46.20 3.79 5.92
C LYS A 22 -44.91 4.10 6.70
N ALA A 23 -45.03 4.66 7.89
CA ALA A 23 -43.87 4.91 8.76
C ALA A 23 -43.19 3.61 9.21
N ALA A 24 -43.97 2.57 9.52
CA ALA A 24 -43.44 1.24 9.85
C ALA A 24 -42.70 0.61 8.66
N ILE A 25 -43.23 0.72 7.45
CA ILE A 25 -42.57 0.23 6.22
C ILE A 25 -41.23 0.95 6.00
N VAL A 26 -41.19 2.28 6.16
CA VAL A 26 -39.95 3.07 6.03
C VAL A 26 -38.94 2.67 7.11
N ALA A 27 -39.37 2.53 8.37
CA ALA A 27 -38.50 2.11 9.47
C ALA A 27 -37.91 0.70 9.28
N VAL A 28 -38.67 -0.23 8.70
CA VAL A 28 -38.20 -1.59 8.37
C VAL A 28 -37.30 -1.59 7.13
N ALA A 29 -37.50 -0.67 6.18
CA ALA A 29 -36.67 -0.56 4.97
C ALA A 29 -35.32 0.15 5.21
N LEU A 30 -35.24 1.08 6.15
CA LEU A 30 -34.01 1.82 6.49
C LEU A 30 -32.78 0.94 6.78
N PRO A 31 -32.85 -0.16 7.57
CA PRO A 31 -31.68 -0.98 7.86
C PRO A 31 -31.18 -1.80 6.66
N LEU A 32 -31.96 -1.98 5.59
CA LEU A 32 -31.50 -2.74 4.41
C LEU A 32 -30.45 -1.97 3.59
N ALA A 33 -30.38 -0.64 3.71
CA ALA A 33 -29.36 0.19 3.06
C ALA A 33 -28.06 0.32 3.88
N ALA A 34 -28.00 -0.24 5.10
CA ALA A 34 -26.86 -0.07 6.01
C ALA A 34 -25.73 -1.10 5.80
N CYS A 35 -25.87 -2.04 4.86
CA CYS A 35 -24.83 -3.02 4.52
C CYS A 35 -23.75 -2.36 3.65
N GLY A 36 -22.90 -1.52 4.26
CA GLY A 36 -21.82 -0.83 3.56
C GLY A 36 -21.22 0.37 4.29
N ALA A 37 -21.81 0.83 5.40
CA ALA A 37 -21.31 1.96 6.19
C ALA A 37 -20.09 1.61 7.09
N GLY A 38 -19.34 0.57 6.74
CA GLY A 38 -18.06 0.24 7.35
C GLY A 38 -16.98 0.44 6.29
N GLY A 39 -16.40 1.64 6.23
CA GLY A 39 -15.29 1.93 5.33
C GLY A 39 -14.17 0.90 5.54
N PHE A 40 -13.86 0.13 4.50
CA PHE A 40 -12.67 -0.71 4.48
C PHE A 40 -11.47 0.23 4.54
N SER A 41 -10.90 0.37 5.74
CA SER A 41 -9.65 1.10 5.93
C SER A 41 -8.52 0.10 5.79
N LEU A 42 -7.66 0.27 4.77
CA LEU A 42 -6.51 -0.61 4.51
C LEU A 42 -5.50 -0.69 5.69
N GLY A 43 -5.65 0.15 6.72
CA GLY A 43 -4.90 0.04 7.97
C GLY A 43 -5.53 -0.89 9.02
N LYS A 44 -6.78 -1.33 8.86
CA LYS A 44 -7.50 -2.25 9.76
C LYS A 44 -7.60 -3.68 9.24
N ALA A 45 -7.46 -3.88 7.93
CA ALA A 45 -7.18 -5.20 7.39
C ALA A 45 -5.73 -5.52 7.77
N GLU A 46 -5.55 -6.54 8.61
CA GLU A 46 -4.22 -7.05 8.91
C GLU A 46 -3.58 -7.48 7.58
N VAL A 47 -2.70 -6.63 7.07
CA VAL A 47 -1.93 -6.91 5.87
C VAL A 47 -1.11 -8.14 6.19
N ASP A 48 -1.44 -9.27 5.56
CA ASP A 48 -0.66 -10.49 5.65
C ASP A 48 0.74 -10.21 5.10
N ARG A 49 1.70 -10.00 6.01
CA ARG A 49 3.10 -9.75 5.68
C ARG A 49 3.86 -11.04 5.37
N SER A 50 3.18 -12.20 5.35
CA SER A 50 3.82 -13.46 4.99
C SER A 50 4.12 -13.56 3.49
N ILE A 51 3.38 -12.81 2.65
CA ILE A 51 3.65 -12.68 1.22
C ILE A 51 4.68 -11.57 0.99
N LEU A 52 5.94 -11.88 1.23
CA LEU A 52 7.09 -11.11 0.74
C LEU A 52 7.30 -11.44 -0.74
N THR A 53 6.53 -10.82 -1.63
CA THR A 53 6.96 -10.71 -3.02
C THR A 53 8.06 -9.67 -3.09
N SER A 54 9.21 -10.02 -3.67
CA SER A 54 10.42 -9.21 -3.81
C SER A 54 10.26 -7.98 -4.72
N SER A 55 9.10 -7.33 -4.73
CA SER A 55 8.89 -6.04 -5.36
C SER A 55 9.36 -4.95 -4.39
N THR A 56 10.58 -4.49 -4.63
CA THR A 56 11.31 -3.43 -3.96
C THR A 56 10.42 -2.37 -3.29
N SER A 57 10.37 -2.35 -1.95
CA SER A 57 9.92 -1.15 -1.23
C SER A 57 11.04 -0.12 -1.26
N ALA A 58 10.73 1.07 -1.77
CA ALA A 58 11.54 2.24 -1.47
C ALA A 58 11.44 2.52 0.04
N SER A 59 12.60 2.51 0.70
CA SER A 59 12.83 2.93 2.08
C SER A 59 12.38 1.99 3.21
N ALA A 60 13.34 1.17 3.68
CA ALA A 60 13.57 0.95 5.10
C ALA A 60 15.01 0.45 5.26
N ALA A 61 15.89 1.28 5.82
CA ALA A 61 17.23 0.84 6.19
C ALA A 61 17.16 -0.23 7.30
N PRO A 62 17.86 -1.37 7.17
CA PRO A 62 18.35 -2.12 8.32
C PRO A 62 19.85 -1.85 8.45
N ALA A 63 20.23 -0.83 9.23
CA ALA A 63 21.60 -0.32 9.34
C ALA A 63 22.64 -1.27 9.97
N SER A 64 22.34 -2.56 10.16
CA SER A 64 23.28 -3.52 10.78
C SER A 64 23.50 -4.81 9.98
N LEU A 65 22.54 -5.27 9.18
CA LEU A 65 22.72 -6.45 8.32
C LEU A 65 23.37 -6.09 6.97
N ASP A 66 23.28 -4.83 6.56
CA ASP A 66 23.81 -4.36 5.28
C ASP A 66 25.34 -4.14 5.31
N ARG A 67 25.93 -4.01 6.51
CA ARG A 67 27.37 -3.72 6.70
C ARG A 67 28.29 -4.81 6.18
N ASP A 68 27.88 -6.07 6.30
CA ASP A 68 28.61 -7.22 5.78
C ASP A 68 28.04 -7.71 4.44
N SER A 69 27.11 -6.98 3.82
CA SER A 69 26.53 -7.38 2.54
C SER A 69 27.55 -7.26 1.42
N ASP A 70 27.57 -8.27 0.53
CA ASP A 70 28.34 -8.23 -0.71
C ASP A 70 27.95 -7.02 -1.56
N GLN A 71 26.68 -6.62 -1.53
CA GLN A 71 26.17 -5.48 -2.27
C GLN A 71 26.83 -4.17 -1.83
N THR A 72 27.06 -3.97 -0.52
CA THR A 72 27.75 -2.77 -0.02
C THR A 72 29.22 -2.77 -0.42
N THR A 73 29.89 -3.92 -0.37
CA THR A 73 31.29 -4.04 -0.79
C THR A 73 31.44 -3.75 -2.29
N ILE A 74 30.55 -4.31 -3.12
CA ILE A 74 30.51 -4.05 -4.56
C ILE A 74 30.22 -2.57 -4.83
N GLY A 75 29.23 -1.98 -4.17
CA GLY A 75 28.89 -0.57 -4.32
C GLY A 75 30.04 0.38 -3.93
N ASN A 76 30.80 0.05 -2.87
CA ASN A 76 31.98 0.82 -2.47
C ASN A 76 33.11 0.71 -3.50
N ALA A 77 33.34 -0.48 -4.06
CA ALA A 77 34.33 -0.69 -5.12
C ALA A 77 33.94 0.11 -6.39
N VAL A 78 32.67 0.05 -6.81
CA VAL A 78 32.16 0.78 -7.98
C VAL A 78 32.20 2.29 -7.78
N SER A 79 31.84 2.80 -6.61
CA SER A 79 31.81 4.24 -6.32
C SER A 79 33.20 4.84 -6.16
N SER A 80 34.16 4.08 -5.64
CA SER A 80 35.56 4.54 -5.46
C SER A 80 36.42 4.37 -6.72
N ALA A 81 35.93 3.61 -7.71
CA ALA A 81 36.62 3.38 -8.96
C ALA A 81 36.75 4.68 -9.78
N ASP A 82 37.97 4.96 -10.23
CA ASP A 82 38.26 5.98 -11.25
C ASP A 82 38.25 5.32 -12.64
N ILE A 83 37.19 5.58 -13.40
CA ILE A 83 36.94 4.95 -14.70
C ILE A 83 37.97 5.40 -15.75
N GLU A 84 38.45 6.64 -15.67
CA GLU A 84 39.44 7.16 -16.62
C GLU A 84 40.79 6.47 -16.41
N GLN A 85 41.19 6.27 -15.16
CA GLN A 85 42.43 5.59 -14.83
C GLN A 85 42.34 4.06 -15.03
N LEU A 86 41.16 3.46 -14.84
CA LEU A 86 40.93 2.04 -15.06
C LEU A 86 41.11 1.62 -16.51
N GLY A 87 40.80 2.48 -17.48
CA GLY A 87 41.04 2.20 -18.90
C GLY A 87 40.38 0.91 -19.41
N GLY A 88 39.21 0.55 -18.85
CA GLY A 88 38.48 -0.68 -19.17
C GLY A 88 39.01 -1.94 -18.46
N GLN A 89 39.92 -1.82 -17.50
CA GLN A 89 40.31 -2.94 -16.65
C GLN A 89 39.22 -3.28 -15.64
N ALA A 90 39.19 -4.55 -15.25
CA ALA A 90 38.20 -5.05 -14.32
C ALA A 90 38.48 -4.56 -12.88
N VAL A 91 37.43 -4.21 -12.14
CA VAL A 91 37.53 -3.74 -10.75
C VAL A 91 37.41 -4.94 -9.81
N PRO A 92 38.48 -5.37 -9.12
CA PRO A 92 38.41 -6.46 -8.15
C PRO A 92 37.76 -6.00 -6.85
N TRP A 93 37.03 -6.90 -6.19
CA TRP A 93 36.48 -6.66 -4.86
C TRP A 93 36.52 -7.94 -4.02
N ALA A 94 36.58 -7.77 -2.70
CA ALA A 94 36.53 -8.86 -1.74
C ALA A 94 35.85 -8.40 -0.45
N ASN A 95 34.91 -9.20 0.03
CA ASN A 95 34.22 -8.97 1.28
C ASN A 95 34.75 -9.97 2.33
N ALA A 96 35.46 -9.44 3.33
CA ALA A 96 36.01 -10.26 4.41
C ALA A 96 34.92 -10.79 5.36
N GLY A 97 33.78 -10.11 5.49
CA GLY A 97 32.67 -10.51 6.36
C GLY A 97 31.92 -11.74 5.86
N THR A 98 31.76 -11.88 4.54
CA THR A 98 31.08 -13.02 3.90
C THR A 98 32.03 -14.06 3.31
N SER A 99 33.32 -13.72 3.16
CA SER A 99 34.24 -14.51 2.34
C SER A 99 33.77 -14.60 0.87
N SER A 100 33.14 -13.56 0.33
CA SER A 100 32.86 -13.45 -1.10
C SER A 100 33.93 -12.60 -1.79
N ARG A 101 34.18 -12.85 -3.09
CA ARG A 101 35.09 -12.05 -3.92
C ARG A 101 34.75 -12.18 -5.40
N GLY A 102 35.15 -11.19 -6.18
CA GLY A 102 34.89 -11.18 -7.61
C GLY A 102 35.59 -10.05 -8.34
N SER A 103 35.21 -9.87 -9.60
CA SER A 103 35.72 -8.80 -10.46
C SER A 103 34.61 -8.26 -11.36
N ILE A 104 34.58 -6.95 -11.56
CA ILE A 104 33.58 -6.22 -12.36
C ILE A 104 34.23 -5.83 -13.68
N THR A 105 33.80 -6.42 -14.80
CA THR A 105 34.49 -6.32 -16.10
C THR A 105 33.96 -5.24 -17.03
N ASP A 106 32.72 -4.79 -16.86
CA ASP A 106 32.02 -3.93 -17.82
C ASP A 106 31.52 -2.62 -17.18
N LEU A 107 32.32 -2.05 -16.28
CA LEU A 107 31.95 -0.85 -15.56
C LEU A 107 31.99 0.38 -16.47
N ALA A 108 30.84 1.01 -16.67
CA ALA A 108 30.71 2.21 -17.48
C ALA A 108 30.07 3.37 -16.70
N GLU A 109 30.57 4.59 -16.93
CA GLU A 109 30.00 5.81 -16.37
C GLU A 109 29.12 6.53 -17.40
N LEU A 110 27.93 6.93 -16.98
CA LEU A 110 26.96 7.67 -17.77
C LEU A 110 26.57 8.93 -17.00
N LYS A 111 26.46 10.06 -17.69
CA LYS A 111 25.92 11.29 -17.11
C LYS A 111 24.49 11.46 -17.60
N ASP A 112 23.54 11.36 -16.68
CA ASP A 112 22.11 11.56 -16.97
C ASP A 112 21.56 12.68 -16.10
N THR A 113 20.93 13.67 -16.72
CA THR A 113 20.33 14.85 -16.05
C THR A 113 21.21 15.55 -14.98
N GLY A 114 22.54 15.52 -15.16
CA GLY A 114 23.50 16.13 -14.22
C GLY A 114 23.90 15.22 -13.05
N GLN A 115 23.42 13.97 -13.03
CA GLN A 115 23.86 12.92 -12.12
C GLN A 115 24.83 11.97 -12.81
N THR A 116 25.81 11.48 -12.05
CA THR A 116 26.71 10.42 -12.49
C THR A 116 26.12 9.06 -12.12
N CYS A 117 25.77 8.28 -13.14
CA CYS A 117 25.29 6.91 -13.03
C CYS A 117 26.38 5.94 -13.47
N ARG A 118 26.48 4.79 -12.82
CA ARG A 118 27.40 3.71 -13.21
C ARG A 118 26.64 2.41 -13.42
N ARG A 119 26.98 1.67 -14.48
CA ARG A 119 26.37 0.39 -14.85
C ARG A 119 27.41 -0.67 -15.14
#